data_AF-A0A955NGV4-F1
#
_entry.id   AF-A0A955NGV4-F1
#
_cell.length_a   1.000
_cell.length_b   1.000
_cell.length_c   1.000
_cell.angle_alpha   90.00
_cell.angle_beta   90.00
_cell.angle_gamma   90.00
#
_symmetry.space_group_name_H-M   'P 1'
#
loop_
_entity.id
_entity.type
_entity.pdbx_description
1 polymer ?
#
loop_
_entity_poly.entity_id
_entity_poly.type
_entity_poly.pdbx_seq_one_letter_code
_entity_poly.pdbx_strand_id
1 'polypeptide(L)'
;MSEWINSTLGPLLQHLFQPIDQALAGVYMPWAKIVALSYFIGTMVWVFVGLKKEYVNLEAPSKHIWHDLRFWTVISMMPHVIVYLYL
;
A
#
# COMPACT_ATOMS: atom_id res chain seq x y z
N MET A 1 -16.44 -4.42 12.16
CA MET A 1 -16.24 -3.91 10.78
C MET A 1 -15.51 -4.92 9.91
N SER A 2 -14.42 -5.54 10.40
CA SER A 2 -13.73 -6.67 9.74
C SER A 2 -14.65 -7.86 9.43
N GLU A 3 -15.54 -8.26 10.35
CA GLU A 3 -16.44 -9.40 10.13
C GLU A 3 -17.48 -9.19 9.03
N TRP A 4 -17.99 -7.97 8.87
CA TRP A 4 -18.99 -7.64 7.83
C TRP A 4 -18.36 -7.60 6.43
N ILE A 5 -17.14 -7.05 6.33
CA ILE A 5 -16.35 -7.06 5.09
C ILE A 5 -16.02 -8.50 4.70
N ASN A 6 -15.58 -9.31 5.65
CA ASN A 6 -15.25 -10.72 5.39
C ASN A 6 -16.48 -11.55 5.01
N SER A 7 -17.67 -11.29 5.57
CA SER A 7 -18.87 -12.05 5.21
C SER A 7 -19.45 -11.64 3.85
N THR A 8 -19.32 -10.37 3.47
CA THR A 8 -19.97 -9.83 2.25
C THR A 8 -19.05 -9.91 1.03
N LEU A 9 -17.77 -9.55 1.20
CA LEU A 9 -16.77 -9.55 0.12
C LEU A 9 -15.96 -10.85 0.10
N GLY A 10 -15.84 -11.55 1.22
CA GLY A 10 -15.09 -12.81 1.32
C GLY A 10 -15.49 -13.87 0.30
N PRO A 11 -16.79 -14.22 0.13
CA PRO A 11 -17.16 -15.27 -0.84
C PRO A 11 -16.86 -14.88 -2.29
N LEU A 12 -16.94 -13.59 -2.63
CA LEU A 12 -16.64 -13.08 -3.97
C LEU A 12 -15.13 -13.06 -4.24
N LEU A 13 -14.35 -12.61 -3.26
CA LEU A 13 -12.89 -12.61 -3.30
C LEU A 13 -12.35 -14.06 -3.33
N GLN A 14 -12.90 -14.96 -2.53
CA GLN A 14 -12.50 -16.37 -2.52
C GLN A 14 -12.74 -17.04 -3.87
N HIS A 15 -13.83 -16.75 -4.58
CA HIS A 15 -14.06 -17.34 -5.90
C HIS A 15 -13.05 -16.84 -6.95
N LEU A 16 -12.65 -15.57 -6.86
CA LEU A 16 -11.65 -14.97 -7.75
C LEU A 16 -10.21 -15.44 -7.44
N PHE A 17 -9.86 -15.55 -6.16
CA PHE A 17 -8.51 -15.86 -5.73
C PHE A 17 -8.24 -17.37 -5.53
N GLN A 18 -9.26 -18.21 -5.32
CA GLN A 18 -9.09 -19.67 -5.18
C GLN A 18 -8.24 -20.34 -6.28
N PRO A 19 -8.45 -20.08 -7.59
CA PRO A 19 -7.64 -20.73 -8.62
C PRO A 19 -6.18 -20.28 -8.56
N ILE A 20 -5.95 -19.03 -8.16
CA ILE A 20 -4.62 -18.43 -8.00
C ILE A 20 -3.95 -19.02 -6.75
N ASP A 21 -4.67 -19.09 -5.64
CA ASP A 21 -4.21 -19.65 -4.38
C ASP A 21 -3.89 -21.14 -4.53
N GLN A 22 -4.67 -21.92 -5.26
CA GLN A 22 -4.39 -23.34 -5.53
C GLN A 22 -3.14 -23.52 -6.40
N ALA A 23 -2.93 -22.65 -7.39
CA ALA A 23 -1.72 -22.66 -8.20
C ALA A 23 -0.48 -22.25 -7.39
N LEU A 24 -0.63 -21.34 -6.42
CA LEU A 24 0.45 -20.83 -5.58
C LEU A 24 0.66 -21.62 -4.28
N ALA A 25 -0.29 -22.46 -3.86
CA ALA A 25 -0.23 -23.23 -2.62
C ALA A 25 0.96 -24.20 -2.56
N GLY A 26 1.50 -24.60 -3.71
CA GLY A 26 2.70 -25.43 -3.81
C GLY A 26 4.02 -24.65 -3.70
N VAL A 27 4.00 -23.32 -3.74
CA VAL A 27 5.20 -22.48 -3.75
C VAL A 27 5.26 -21.66 -2.46
N TYR A 28 6.11 -22.07 -1.53
CA TYR A 28 6.45 -21.26 -0.37
C TYR A 28 7.13 -19.96 -0.86
N MET A 29 6.40 -18.85 -0.85
CA MET A 29 6.86 -17.53 -1.35
C MET A 29 7.02 -16.50 -0.22
N PRO A 30 7.95 -16.68 0.74
CA PRO A 30 8.29 -15.63 1.70
C PRO A 30 8.81 -14.37 0.99
N TRP A 31 9.38 -14.54 -0.21
CA TRP A 31 9.83 -13.48 -1.10
C TRP A 31 8.69 -12.58 -1.56
N ALA A 32 7.46 -13.07 -1.70
CA ALA A 32 6.33 -12.24 -2.14
C ALA A 32 6.04 -11.11 -1.14
N LYS A 33 6.10 -11.41 0.17
CA LYS A 33 5.95 -10.41 1.23
C LYS A 33 7.09 -9.38 1.20
N ILE A 34 8.32 -9.83 0.99
CA ILE A 34 9.51 -8.95 0.89
C ILE A 34 9.42 -8.04 -0.33
N VAL A 35 9.02 -8.58 -1.48
CA VAL A 35 8.85 -7.83 -2.73
C VAL A 35 7.72 -6.80 -2.58
N ALA A 36 6.59 -7.18 -1.99
CA ALA A 36 5.49 -6.24 -1.74
C ALA A 36 5.92 -5.11 -0.79
N LEU A 37 6.56 -5.44 0.34
CA LEU A 37 7.06 -4.46 1.30
C LEU A 37 8.08 -3.51 0.68
N SER A 38 9.06 -4.04 -0.07
CA SER A 38 10.05 -3.23 -0.76
C SER A 38 9.43 -2.32 -1.83
N TYR A 39 8.38 -2.77 -2.50
CA TYR A 39 7.63 -1.94 -3.45
C TYR A 39 6.91 -0.78 -2.75
N PHE A 40 6.22 -1.03 -1.63
CA PHE A 40 5.57 0.02 -0.85
C PHE A 40 6.56 1.03 -0.30
N ILE A 41 7.62 0.55 0.37
CA ILE A 41 8.65 1.42 0.96
C ILE A 41 9.40 2.19 -0.13
N GLY A 42 9.78 1.51 -1.21
CA GLY A 42 10.47 2.15 -2.34
C GLY A 42 9.63 3.25 -2.98
N THR A 43 8.33 3.01 -3.16
CA THR A 43 7.41 4.03 -3.69
C THR A 43 7.26 5.21 -2.73
N MET A 44 7.18 4.98 -1.40
CA MET A 44 7.13 6.05 -0.41
C MET A 44 8.39 6.93 -0.44
N VAL A 45 9.57 6.30 -0.51
CA VAL A 45 10.85 7.01 -0.64
C VAL A 45 10.90 7.80 -1.94
N TRP A 46 10.44 7.22 -3.04
CA TRP A 46 10.38 7.90 -4.34
C TRP A 46 9.41 9.08 -4.36
N VAL A 47 8.22 8.96 -3.76
CA VAL A 47 7.27 10.08 -3.63
C VAL A 47 7.87 11.23 -2.82
N PHE A 48 8.63 10.91 -1.77
CA PHE A 48 9.25 11.93 -0.93
C PHE A 48 10.45 12.62 -1.59
N VAL A 49 11.33 11.84 -2.24
CA VAL A 49 12.63 12.32 -2.76
C VAL A 49 12.63 12.57 -4.27
N GLY A 50 11.99 11.70 -5.05
CA GLY A 50 12.07 11.70 -6.52
C GLY A 50 11.04 12.61 -7.20
N LEU A 51 9.82 12.69 -6.66
CA LEU A 51 8.80 13.60 -7.18
C LEU A 51 9.27 15.04 -6.91
N LYS A 52 9.08 16.04 -7.80
CA LYS A 52 9.37 17.48 -7.49
C LYS A 52 8.17 18.22 -6.93
N LYS A 53 8.36 19.07 -5.90
CA LYS A 53 7.26 19.67 -5.09
C LYS A 53 6.23 20.38 -5.97
N GLU A 54 6.74 21.00 -7.02
CA GLU A 54 5.99 21.71 -8.06
C GLU A 54 4.93 20.85 -8.77
N TYR A 55 5.09 19.52 -8.88
CA TYR A 55 4.09 18.66 -9.53
C TYR A 55 2.90 18.33 -8.63
N VAL A 56 3.03 18.50 -7.32
CA VAL A 56 2.06 18.00 -6.34
C VAL A 56 1.42 19.14 -5.54
N ASN A 57 2.18 20.22 -5.36
CA ASN A 57 1.78 21.42 -4.65
C ASN A 57 1.65 22.60 -5.62
N LEU A 58 1.08 22.37 -6.81
CA LEU A 58 0.60 23.46 -7.66
C LEU A 58 -0.42 24.25 -6.83
N GLU A 59 -0.14 25.52 -6.57
CA GLU A 59 -0.99 26.45 -5.80
C GLU A 59 -0.96 26.31 -4.26
N ALA A 60 0.00 25.59 -3.67
CA ALA A 60 0.10 25.54 -2.21
C ALA A 60 0.35 26.95 -1.61
N PRO A 61 -0.53 27.48 -0.75
CA PRO A 61 -0.47 28.86 -0.26
C PRO A 61 0.72 29.12 0.69
N SER A 62 1.40 28.07 1.16
CA SER A 62 2.63 28.22 1.93
C SER A 62 3.59 27.04 1.75
N LYS A 63 4.89 27.30 1.92
CA LYS A 63 5.98 26.30 1.82
C LYS A 63 6.14 25.43 3.08
N HIS A 64 5.16 25.41 3.98
CA HIS A 64 5.25 24.61 5.19
C HIS A 64 5.13 23.11 4.90
N ILE A 65 5.88 22.31 5.65
CA ILE A 65 5.90 20.83 5.55
C ILE A 65 4.50 20.24 5.75
N TRP A 66 3.65 20.87 6.55
CA TRP A 66 2.27 20.47 6.79
C TRP A 66 1.34 20.60 5.57
N HIS A 67 1.69 21.43 4.60
CA HIS A 67 0.98 21.55 3.32
C HIS A 67 1.65 20.72 2.23
N ASP A 68 2.69 19.96 2.54
CA ASP A 68 3.35 19.08 1.58
C ASP A 68 2.53 17.81 1.38
N LEU A 69 1.90 17.68 0.22
CA LEU A 69 1.04 16.54 -0.08
C LEU A 69 1.82 15.21 -0.10
N ARG A 70 3.14 15.26 -0.33
CA ARG A 70 4.00 14.06 -0.30
C ARG A 70 4.09 13.46 1.09
N PHE A 71 4.23 14.33 2.09
CA PHE A 71 4.34 13.90 3.48
C PHE A 71 3.04 13.22 3.91
N TRP A 72 1.91 13.81 3.56
CA TRP A 72 0.60 13.19 3.79
C TRP A 72 0.38 11.91 3.00
N THR A 73 0.90 11.83 1.77
CA THR A 73 0.85 10.59 0.98
C THR A 73 1.62 9.46 1.67
N VAL A 74 2.83 9.75 2.18
CA VAL A 74 3.61 8.78 2.96
C VAL A 74 2.86 8.35 4.22
N ILE A 75 2.32 9.31 5.00
CA ILE A 75 1.53 9.01 6.21
C ILE A 75 0.32 8.12 5.89
N SER A 76 -0.44 8.46 4.84
CA SER A 76 -1.62 7.70 4.41
C SER A 76 -1.27 6.28 3.94
N MET A 77 -0.05 6.06 3.45
CA MET A 77 0.41 4.75 3.00
C MET A 77 0.99 3.88 4.13
N MET A 78 1.41 4.47 5.28
CA MET A 78 1.97 3.71 6.41
C MET A 78 1.06 2.58 6.93
N PRO A 79 -0.27 2.73 7.04
CA PRO A 79 -1.15 1.64 7.49
C PRO A 79 -1.02 0.38 6.63
N HIS A 80 -0.76 0.51 5.32
CA HIS A 80 -0.59 -0.64 4.42
C HIS A 80 0.67 -1.45 4.78
N VAL A 81 1.76 -0.77 5.11
CA VAL A 81 3.01 -1.41 5.56
C VAL A 81 2.80 -2.11 6.90
N ILE A 82 2.07 -1.48 7.83
CA ILE A 82 1.74 -2.06 9.14
C ILE A 82 0.91 -3.34 8.98
N VAL A 83 -0.10 -3.32 8.11
CA VAL A 83 -0.91 -4.51 7.80
C VAL A 83 -0.02 -5.61 7.23
N TYR A 84 0.86 -5.31 6.28
CA TYR A 84 1.78 -6.30 5.72
C TYR A 84 2.80 -6.84 6.72
N LEU A 85 3.17 -6.09 7.75
CA LEU A 85 4.08 -6.56 8.80
C LEU A 85 3.36 -7.43 9.83
N TYR A 86 2.10 -7.12 10.15
CA TYR A 86 1.30 -7.83 11.15
C TYR A 86 0.66 -9.11 10.60
N LEU A 87 0.30 -9.14 9.31
CA LEU A 87 -0.25 -10.29 8.59
C LEU A 87 0.87 -11.22 8.10
#